data_AF-A0A968Y226-F1
#
_entry.id   AF-A0A968Y226-F1
#
_cell.length_a   1.000
_cell.length_b   1.000
_cell.length_c   1.000
_cell.angle_alpha   90.00
_cell.angle_beta   90.00
_cell.angle_gamma   90.00
#
_symmetry.space_group_name_H-M   'P 1'
#
loop_
_entity.id
_entity.type
_entity.pdbx_description
1 polymer ?
#
loop_
_entity_poly.entity_id
_entity_poly.type
_entity_poly.pdbx_seq_one_letter_code
_entity_poly.pdbx_strand_id
1 'polypeptide(L)'
;MLDDQRLIHLTEISAVDLPTRERYKYKCRVQFTSEQGATLAQRDLFARMQPNWLVELKNKGDCTIAITFCFREGDIGQPWQDIGTVEFDTQTYLNGDRNAELEFPIATWEQAPQLKLKTRLTQSAGEGGSSAVTVFSRQVGAQQVRGRTNGKDAPEVELPPDIPLTPPEEVIVKDVWNSSGLGKNFRWKSFSSGCCWRNRS
;
A
#
# COMPACT_ATOMS: atom_id res chain seq x y z
N MET A 1 -23.56 -4.24 -27.05
CA MET A 1 -22.17 -4.73 -27.04
C MET A 1 -21.66 -4.51 -25.64
N LEU A 2 -21.37 -5.58 -24.90
CA LEU A 2 -20.72 -5.48 -23.61
C LEU A 2 -19.29 -5.02 -23.90
N ASP A 3 -18.95 -3.79 -23.51
CA ASP A 3 -17.56 -3.35 -23.51
C ASP A 3 -16.83 -4.24 -22.50
N ASP A 4 -16.17 -5.30 -23.00
CA ASP A 4 -15.16 -6.02 -22.24
C ASP A 4 -14.01 -5.03 -21.98
N GLN A 5 -14.19 -4.23 -20.94
CA GLN A 5 -13.30 -3.12 -20.65
C GLN A 5 -11.96 -3.69 -20.18
N ARG A 6 -10.98 -3.67 -21.09
CA ARG A 6 -9.62 -4.15 -20.84
C ARG A 6 -9.01 -3.39 -19.67
N LEU A 7 -8.50 -4.12 -18.68
CA LEU A 7 -7.82 -3.56 -17.52
C LEU A 7 -6.33 -3.91 -17.59
N ILE A 8 -5.49 -2.88 -17.58
CA ILE A 8 -4.04 -3.00 -17.58
C ILE A 8 -3.54 -2.89 -16.15
N HIS A 9 -2.70 -3.84 -15.75
CA HIS A 9 -2.05 -3.86 -14.44
C HIS A 9 -0.55 -3.75 -14.62
N LEU A 10 0.03 -2.82 -13.87
CA LEU A 10 1.47 -2.76 -13.62
C LEU A 10 1.70 -3.41 -12.27
N THR A 11 2.42 -4.54 -12.28
CA THR A 11 2.50 -5.48 -11.14
C THR A 11 3.86 -5.48 -10.46
N GLU A 12 4.92 -5.20 -11.21
CA GLU A 12 6.28 -5.19 -10.69
C GLU A 12 7.10 -4.10 -11.38
N ILE A 13 7.95 -3.44 -10.60
CA ILE A 13 9.02 -2.57 -11.07
C ILE A 13 10.29 -2.96 -10.31
N SER A 14 11.38 -3.22 -11.03
CA SER A 14 12.68 -3.42 -10.41
C SER A 14 13.79 -2.76 -11.22
N ALA A 15 14.94 -2.52 -10.60
CA ALA A 15 16.13 -2.06 -11.28
C ALA A 15 17.31 -2.99 -10.99
N VAL A 16 18.17 -3.20 -11.99
CA VAL A 16 19.36 -4.06 -11.94
C VAL A 16 20.60 -3.30 -12.41
N ASP A 17 21.78 -3.87 -12.18
CA ASP A 17 23.07 -3.29 -12.57
C ASP A 17 23.35 -1.92 -11.92
N LEU A 18 22.99 -1.81 -10.64
CA LEU A 18 23.13 -0.61 -9.82
C LEU A 18 24.47 -0.57 -9.07
N PRO A 19 24.93 0.61 -8.64
CA PRO A 19 26.09 0.71 -7.77
C PRO A 19 25.84 -0.03 -6.45
N THR A 20 26.79 -0.87 -6.04
CA THR A 20 26.71 -1.72 -4.84
C THR A 20 26.96 -0.97 -3.51
N ARG A 21 26.85 0.36 -3.51
CA ARG A 21 27.14 1.18 -2.31
C ARG A 21 25.90 1.31 -1.42
N GLU A 22 26.03 0.99 -0.14
CA GLU A 22 24.94 1.05 0.86
C GLU A 22 24.38 2.46 1.11
N ARG A 23 25.09 3.49 0.66
CA ARG A 23 24.68 4.90 0.78
C ARG A 23 23.58 5.32 -0.18
N TYR A 24 23.25 4.52 -1.18
CA TYR A 24 22.19 4.87 -2.14
C TYR A 24 20.83 4.37 -1.66
N LYS A 25 19.85 5.28 -1.74
CA LYS A 25 18.43 4.96 -1.64
C LYS A 25 17.79 5.26 -2.97
N TYR A 26 16.88 4.40 -3.39
CA TYR A 26 16.20 4.47 -4.67
C TYR A 26 14.70 4.63 -4.45
N LYS A 27 14.02 5.33 -5.35
CA LYS A 27 12.55 5.37 -5.43
C LYS A 27 12.15 5.40 -6.90
N CYS A 28 10.90 5.07 -7.19
CA CYS A 28 10.32 5.30 -8.51
C CYS A 28 9.15 6.24 -8.40
N ARG A 29 8.94 7.06 -9.42
CA ARG A 29 7.68 7.73 -9.70
C ARG A 29 7.05 7.08 -10.92
N VAL A 30 5.79 6.73 -10.83
CA VAL A 30 5.00 6.16 -11.93
C VAL A 30 3.90 7.14 -12.28
N GLN A 31 3.77 7.44 -13.56
CA GLN A 31 2.71 8.26 -14.12
C GLN A 31 1.98 7.49 -15.22
N PHE A 32 0.65 7.55 -15.19
CA PHE A 32 -0.23 7.06 -16.25
C PHE A 32 -0.78 8.25 -17.00
N THR A 33 -0.70 8.20 -18.32
CA THR A 33 -1.20 9.23 -19.23
C THR A 33 -2.17 8.57 -20.22
N SER A 34 -3.32 9.21 -20.48
CA SER A 34 -4.27 8.73 -21.48
C SER A 34 -3.73 8.91 -22.89
N GLU A 35 -4.34 8.26 -23.88
CA GLU A 35 -4.00 8.47 -25.31
C GLU A 35 -4.12 9.94 -25.75
N GLN A 36 -4.95 10.72 -25.06
CA GLN A 36 -5.14 12.16 -25.30
C GLN A 36 -4.08 13.03 -24.62
N GLY A 37 -3.11 12.44 -23.94
CA GLY A 37 -2.05 13.14 -23.22
C GLY A 37 -2.44 13.64 -21.82
N ALA A 38 -3.61 13.28 -21.29
CA ALA A 38 -4.04 13.72 -19.96
C ALA A 38 -3.48 12.79 -18.88
N THR A 39 -2.89 13.34 -17.82
CA THR A 39 -2.42 12.55 -16.67
C THR A 39 -3.62 11.91 -15.95
N LEU A 40 -3.67 10.58 -15.96
CA LEU A 40 -4.71 9.78 -15.30
C LEU A 40 -4.39 9.54 -13.83
N ALA A 41 -3.12 9.25 -13.53
CA ALA A 41 -2.65 9.01 -12.17
C ALA A 41 -1.14 9.24 -12.07
N GLN A 42 -0.68 9.65 -10.88
CA GLN A 42 0.74 9.72 -10.55
C GLN A 42 0.96 9.16 -9.15
N ARG A 43 2.00 8.33 -8.97
CA ARG A 43 2.34 7.68 -7.70
C ARG A 43 3.84 7.66 -7.49
N ASP A 44 4.27 8.10 -6.32
CA ASP A 44 5.64 7.90 -5.84
C ASP A 44 5.68 6.59 -5.02
N LEU A 45 6.59 5.69 -5.38
CA LEU A 45 6.86 4.46 -4.65
C LEU A 45 7.82 4.75 -3.47
N PHE A 46 7.72 3.93 -2.43
CA PHE A 46 8.56 4.08 -1.25
C PHE A 46 10.05 3.91 -1.55
N ALA A 47 10.89 4.64 -0.82
CA ALA A 47 12.33 4.52 -0.92
C ALA A 47 12.81 3.13 -0.46
N ARG A 48 13.75 2.53 -1.21
CA ARG A 48 14.38 1.23 -0.91
C ARG A 48 15.87 1.26 -1.22
N MET A 49 16.66 0.46 -0.50
CA MET A 49 18.06 0.21 -0.88
C MET A 49 18.15 -0.81 -2.01
N GLN A 50 17.24 -1.78 -2.02
CA GLN A 50 17.06 -2.73 -3.13
C GLN A 50 15.84 -2.30 -3.93
N PRO A 51 16.01 -1.77 -5.15
CA PRO A 51 14.92 -1.25 -5.95
C PRO A 51 14.14 -2.38 -6.62
N ASN A 52 13.36 -3.11 -5.81
CA ASN A 52 12.31 -4.00 -6.26
C ASN A 52 11.02 -3.60 -5.54
N TRP A 53 9.99 -3.30 -6.32
CA TRP A 53 8.65 -2.95 -5.87
C TRP A 53 7.62 -3.87 -6.51
N LEU A 54 6.88 -4.56 -5.65
CA LEU A 54 5.59 -5.14 -6.02
C LEU A 54 4.54 -4.04 -5.92
N VAL A 55 3.84 -3.81 -7.03
CA VAL A 55 2.85 -2.75 -7.16
C VAL A 55 1.54 -3.35 -7.69
N GLU A 56 0.41 -2.74 -7.40
CA GLU A 56 -0.86 -3.09 -8.05
C GLU A 56 -1.48 -1.79 -8.57
N LEU A 57 -0.90 -1.29 -9.66
CA LEU A 57 -1.37 -0.08 -10.33
C LEU A 57 -2.23 -0.50 -11.51
N LYS A 58 -3.45 0.02 -11.59
CA LYS A 58 -4.44 -0.40 -12.59
C LYS A 58 -4.93 0.80 -13.39
N ASN A 59 -5.06 0.61 -14.69
CA ASN A 59 -5.71 1.56 -15.57
C ASN A 59 -6.70 0.86 -16.50
N LYS A 60 -7.82 1.55 -16.78
CA LYS A 60 -8.82 1.09 -17.74
C LYS A 60 -8.41 1.52 -19.15
N GLY A 61 -8.40 0.57 -20.06
CA GLY A 61 -7.97 0.78 -21.44
C GLY A 61 -6.45 0.98 -21.57
N ASP A 62 -6.03 1.18 -22.81
CA ASP A 62 -4.65 1.46 -23.13
C ASP A 62 -4.23 2.85 -22.62
N CYS A 63 -2.96 2.95 -22.25
CA CYS A 63 -2.36 4.17 -21.71
C CYS A 63 -0.86 4.18 -21.96
N THR A 64 -0.27 5.35 -21.78
CA THR A 64 1.18 5.51 -21.73
C THR A 64 1.62 5.53 -20.27
N ILE A 65 2.61 4.72 -19.94
CA ILE A 65 3.19 4.64 -18.59
C ILE A 65 4.58 5.27 -18.65
N ALA A 66 4.80 6.28 -17.81
CA ALA A 66 6.11 6.86 -17.58
C ALA A 66 6.62 6.44 -16.19
N ILE A 67 7.81 5.86 -16.13
CA ILE A 67 8.49 5.49 -14.89
C ILE A 67 9.78 6.28 -14.76
N THR A 68 9.82 7.21 -13.82
CA THR A 68 11.03 7.94 -13.45
C THR A 68 11.72 7.23 -12.30
N PHE A 69 12.96 6.80 -12.55
CA PHE A 69 13.81 6.21 -11.53
C PHE A 69 14.60 7.32 -10.84
N CYS A 70 14.55 7.39 -9.52
CA CYS A 70 15.22 8.43 -8.74
C CYS A 70 16.16 7.80 -7.71
N PHE A 71 17.23 8.52 -7.38
CA PHE A 71 18.14 8.16 -6.31
C PHE A 71 18.36 9.31 -5.33
N ARG A 72 18.86 8.94 -4.16
CA ARG A 72 19.43 9.86 -3.20
C ARG A 72 20.66 9.22 -2.60
N GLU A 73 21.74 9.98 -2.51
CA GLU A 73 22.96 9.58 -1.84
C GLU A 73 22.97 10.09 -0.40
N GLY A 74 23.16 9.19 0.57
CA GLY A 74 23.27 9.53 2.00
C GLY A 74 21.93 9.69 2.73
N ASP A 75 21.87 10.68 3.60
CA ASP A 75 20.80 10.84 4.60
C ASP A 75 19.55 11.53 4.08
N ILE A 76 18.54 11.66 4.95
CA ILE A 76 17.23 12.21 4.60
C ILE A 76 17.28 13.67 4.12
N GLY A 77 18.32 14.42 4.48
CA GLY A 77 18.50 15.82 4.11
C GLY A 77 18.95 16.07 2.68
N GLN A 78 19.40 15.05 1.96
CA GLN A 78 19.77 15.19 0.55
C GLN A 78 18.51 15.17 -0.35
N PRO A 79 18.43 16.00 -1.41
CA PRO A 79 17.32 15.95 -2.33
C PRO A 79 17.33 14.66 -3.15
N TRP A 80 16.16 14.25 -3.62
CA TRP A 80 16.05 13.21 -4.63
C TRP A 80 16.50 13.74 -5.98
N GLN A 81 17.25 12.93 -6.72
CA GLN A 81 17.73 13.21 -8.06
C GLN A 81 17.14 12.19 -9.03
N ASP A 82 16.73 12.66 -10.21
CA ASP A 82 16.19 11.80 -11.25
C ASP A 82 17.36 11.19 -12.05
N ILE A 83 17.36 9.87 -12.19
CA ILE A 83 18.33 9.12 -13.00
C ILE A 83 17.90 9.18 -14.45
N GLY A 84 16.63 8.87 -14.71
CA GLY A 84 16.03 8.86 -16.02
C GLY A 84 14.57 8.46 -15.96
N THR A 85 13.86 8.75 -17.05
CA THR A 85 12.46 8.36 -17.25
C THR A 85 12.37 7.45 -18.45
N VAL A 86 11.68 6.32 -18.28
CA VAL A 86 11.28 5.45 -19.39
C VAL A 86 9.80 5.64 -19.63
N GLU A 87 9.40 5.76 -20.88
CA GLU A 87 8.02 5.96 -21.30
C GLU A 87 7.65 4.92 -22.35
N PHE A 88 6.49 4.30 -22.19
CA PHE A 88 6.03 3.27 -23.10
C PHE A 88 4.50 3.16 -23.16
N ASP A 89 4.01 2.80 -24.33
CA ASP A 89 2.58 2.56 -24.58
C ASP A 89 2.20 1.11 -24.29
N THR A 90 1.17 0.89 -23.48
CA THR A 90 0.74 -0.45 -23.09
C THR A 90 0.26 -1.28 -24.27
N GLN A 91 -0.31 -0.63 -25.29
CA GLN A 91 -0.80 -1.30 -26.49
C GLN A 91 0.33 -1.97 -27.27
N THR A 92 1.45 -1.26 -27.45
CA THR A 92 2.63 -1.72 -28.18
C THR A 92 3.24 -2.97 -27.58
N TYR A 93 3.29 -3.05 -26.24
CA TYR A 93 4.00 -4.12 -25.54
C TYR A 93 3.13 -5.32 -25.18
N LEU A 94 1.82 -5.12 -24.98
CA LEU A 94 0.93 -6.24 -24.73
C LEU A 94 0.44 -6.87 -26.03
N ASN A 95 0.15 -6.11 -27.09
CA ASN A 95 -0.21 -6.63 -28.42
C ASN A 95 -1.18 -7.85 -28.44
N GLY A 96 -2.16 -7.88 -27.53
CA GLY A 96 -3.10 -9.01 -27.36
C GLY A 96 -2.67 -10.07 -26.34
N ASP A 97 -1.40 -10.13 -25.95
CA ASP A 97 -0.88 -10.96 -24.87
C ASP A 97 -1.40 -10.52 -23.50
N ARG A 98 -1.55 -11.51 -22.61
CA ARG A 98 -2.04 -11.27 -21.23
C ARG A 98 -0.97 -10.74 -20.29
N ASN A 99 0.29 -10.84 -20.65
CA ASN A 99 1.41 -10.43 -19.83
C ASN A 99 2.58 -9.97 -20.71
N ALA A 100 3.36 -9.05 -20.18
CA ALA A 100 4.61 -8.61 -20.80
C ALA A 100 5.64 -8.30 -19.71
N GLU A 101 6.86 -8.80 -19.90
CA GLU A 101 8.02 -8.42 -19.09
C GLU A 101 8.92 -7.53 -19.94
N LEU A 102 9.14 -6.31 -19.48
CA LEU A 102 9.84 -5.27 -20.22
C LEU A 102 11.15 -4.93 -19.50
N GLU A 103 12.19 -4.66 -20.28
CA GLU A 103 13.50 -4.24 -19.79
C GLU A 103 13.96 -3.01 -20.59
N PHE A 104 14.26 -1.93 -19.88
CA PHE A 104 14.63 -0.65 -20.46
C PHE A 104 16.00 -0.20 -19.94
N PRO A 105 16.99 0.06 -20.81
CA PRO A 105 18.26 0.63 -20.37
C PRO A 105 18.10 2.10 -19.94
N ILE A 106 18.75 2.49 -18.85
CA ILE A 106 18.87 3.88 -18.39
C ILE A 106 20.34 4.26 -18.35
N ALA A 107 20.89 4.69 -19.48
CA ALA A 107 22.31 5.01 -19.65
C ALA A 107 22.70 6.43 -19.21
N THR A 108 21.73 7.23 -18.73
CA THR A 108 21.94 8.63 -18.33
C THR A 108 22.70 8.80 -17.02
N TRP A 109 22.85 7.73 -16.23
CA TRP A 109 23.56 7.78 -14.96
C TRP A 109 24.99 7.27 -15.08
N GLU A 110 25.94 8.20 -15.06
CA GLU A 110 27.36 7.90 -15.24
C GLU A 110 27.93 6.86 -14.27
N GLN A 111 27.37 6.77 -13.06
CA GLN A 111 27.81 5.81 -12.04
C GLN A 111 27.34 4.38 -12.31
N ALA A 112 26.33 4.21 -13.17
CA ALA A 112 25.74 2.92 -13.52
C ALA A 112 25.30 2.91 -15.00
N PRO A 113 26.25 2.93 -15.95
CA PRO A 113 25.93 3.01 -17.38
C PRO A 113 25.21 1.77 -17.92
N GLN A 114 25.25 0.66 -17.18
CA GLN A 114 24.57 -0.58 -17.53
C GLN A 114 23.21 -0.73 -16.83
N LEU A 115 22.76 0.29 -16.07
CA LEU A 115 21.50 0.26 -15.34
C LEU A 115 20.33 -0.11 -16.26
N LYS A 116 19.49 -1.04 -15.79
CA LYS A 116 18.24 -1.38 -16.47
C LYS A 116 17.06 -1.36 -15.53
N LEU A 117 15.96 -0.81 -16.00
CA LEU A 117 14.66 -0.88 -15.34
C LEU A 117 13.86 -2.03 -15.94
N LYS A 118 13.37 -2.93 -15.08
CA LYS A 118 12.49 -4.02 -15.46
C LYS A 118 11.09 -3.77 -14.94
N THR A 119 10.08 -4.13 -15.72
CA THR A 119 8.69 -4.02 -15.31
C THR A 119 7.83 -5.15 -15.85
N ARG A 120 6.79 -5.54 -15.10
CA ARG A 120 5.83 -6.55 -15.51
C ARG A 120 4.44 -5.96 -15.64
N LEU A 121 3.88 -6.10 -16.85
CA LEU A 121 2.51 -5.76 -17.18
C LEU A 121 1.65 -7.01 -17.26
N THR A 122 0.39 -6.91 -16.87
CA THR A 122 -0.63 -7.92 -17.14
C THR A 122 -1.93 -7.28 -17.59
N GLN A 123 -2.71 -8.00 -18.39
CA GLN A 123 -4.01 -7.59 -18.88
C GLN A 123 -5.08 -8.56 -18.38
N SER A 124 -6.24 -8.03 -17.99
CA SER A 124 -7.41 -8.83 -17.65
C SER A 124 -8.67 -8.26 -18.29
N ALA A 125 -9.59 -9.13 -18.69
CA ALA A 125 -10.96 -8.74 -19.03
C ALA A 125 -11.81 -8.78 -17.75
N GLY A 126 -12.54 -7.71 -17.43
CA GLY A 126 -13.45 -7.73 -16.29
C GLY A 126 -14.18 -6.42 -16.04
N GLU A 127 -15.49 -6.51 -15.77
CA GLU A 127 -16.32 -5.44 -15.22
C GLU A 127 -15.88 -5.13 -13.78
N GLY A 128 -14.96 -4.17 -13.63
CA GLY A 128 -14.50 -3.68 -12.33
C GLY A 128 -14.41 -2.17 -12.34
N GLY A 129 -15.41 -1.51 -11.76
CA GLY A 129 -15.41 -0.07 -11.53
C GLY A 129 -14.31 0.34 -10.54
N SER A 130 -13.73 1.53 -10.80
CA SER A 130 -12.72 2.23 -10.00
C SER A 130 -11.26 1.78 -10.20
N SER A 131 -10.39 2.77 -10.49
CA SER A 131 -8.93 2.68 -10.46
C SER A 131 -8.46 2.46 -9.02
N ALA A 132 -8.69 1.27 -8.47
CA ALA A 132 -8.24 0.90 -7.15
C ALA A 132 -6.76 0.47 -7.21
N VAL A 133 -5.94 1.20 -6.46
CA VAL A 133 -4.50 0.97 -6.32
C VAL A 133 -4.25 0.32 -4.96
N THR A 134 -3.69 -0.88 -4.94
CA THR A 134 -3.24 -1.54 -3.71
C THR A 134 -1.74 -1.70 -3.76
N VAL A 135 -1.01 -1.09 -2.82
CA VAL A 135 0.43 -1.32 -2.71
C VAL A 135 0.66 -2.40 -1.67
N PHE A 136 1.05 -3.61 -2.10
CA PHE A 136 1.41 -4.67 -1.16
C PHE A 136 2.80 -4.42 -0.58
N SER A 137 2.87 -3.75 0.57
CA SER A 137 4.05 -3.75 1.40
C SER A 137 4.11 -5.08 2.18
N ARG A 138 4.88 -6.06 1.68
CA ARG A 138 5.24 -7.23 2.48
C ARG A 138 6.23 -6.78 3.55
N GLN A 139 5.71 -6.31 4.69
CA GLN A 139 6.50 -6.28 5.91
C GLN A 139 6.72 -7.74 6.31
N VAL A 140 7.97 -8.22 6.24
CA VAL A 140 8.36 -9.45 6.93
C VAL A 140 8.30 -9.12 8.41
N GLY A 141 7.17 -9.41 9.03
CA GLY A 141 6.89 -9.16 10.43
C GLY A 141 5.64 -9.92 10.87
N ALA A 142 5.88 -11.02 11.56
CA ALA A 142 4.95 -11.81 12.37
C ALA A 142 3.75 -12.49 11.68
N GLN A 143 3.78 -13.83 11.79
CA GLN A 143 2.71 -14.82 11.60
C GLN A 143 1.28 -14.28 11.44
N GLN A 144 0.73 -14.43 10.23
CA GLN A 144 -0.71 -14.57 10.04
C GLN A 144 -1.05 -16.05 9.81
N VAL A 145 -1.53 -16.72 10.85
CA VAL A 145 -2.25 -17.99 10.72
C VAL A 145 -3.69 -17.66 10.35
N ARG A 146 -4.09 -17.99 9.11
CA ARG A 146 -5.48 -17.92 8.64
C ARG A 146 -6.16 -19.29 8.75
N GLY A 147 -7.26 -19.34 9.52
CA GLY A 147 -8.46 -20.19 9.33
C GLY A 147 -8.26 -21.71 9.53
N ARG A 148 -9.28 -22.51 9.88
CA ARG A 148 -10.74 -22.34 9.79
C ARG A 148 -11.45 -23.49 10.54
N THR A 149 -12.57 -23.17 11.19
CA THR A 149 -13.83 -23.95 11.36
C THR A 149 -13.84 -25.44 11.71
N ASN A 150 -14.47 -25.72 12.88
CA ASN A 150 -15.39 -26.82 13.23
C ASN A 150 -15.48 -28.06 12.31
N GLY A 151 -15.23 -29.24 12.91
CA GLY A 151 -15.77 -30.51 12.44
C GLY A 151 -14.95 -31.72 12.89
N LYS A 152 -15.38 -32.34 14.00
CA LYS A 152 -15.21 -33.74 14.41
C LYS A 152 -14.08 -34.55 13.74
N ASP A 153 -13.02 -34.83 14.51
CA ASP A 153 -12.66 -36.19 14.95
C ASP A 153 -11.26 -36.13 15.59
N ALA A 154 -11.20 -36.52 16.86
CA ALA A 154 -9.95 -36.64 17.62
C ALA A 154 -9.11 -37.81 17.07
N PRO A 155 -7.78 -37.71 17.19
CA PRO A 155 -7.17 -38.62 18.15
C PRO A 155 -6.40 -37.89 19.24
N GLU A 156 -6.69 -38.34 20.45
CA GLU A 156 -6.15 -37.98 21.76
C GLU A 156 -4.62 -38.03 21.78
N VAL A 157 -4.01 -36.86 21.99
CA VAL A 157 -2.58 -36.73 22.32
C VAL A 157 -2.52 -36.23 23.75
N GLU A 158 -2.14 -37.14 24.66
CA GLU A 158 -2.03 -36.90 26.10
C GLU A 158 -0.98 -35.82 26.38
N LEU A 159 -1.44 -34.67 26.87
CA LEU A 159 -0.61 -33.62 27.44
C LEU A 159 -0.23 -33.99 28.88
N PRO A 160 1.01 -33.71 29.34
CA PRO A 160 1.41 -33.97 30.72
C PRO A 160 0.54 -33.17 31.72
N PRO A 161 0.31 -33.68 32.94
CA PRO A 161 -0.72 -33.19 33.85
C PRO A 161 -0.48 -31.74 34.31
N ASP A 162 -1.56 -30.95 34.25
CA ASP A 162 -1.61 -29.56 34.73
C ASP A 162 -1.23 -29.49 36.21
N ILE A 163 -0.21 -28.69 36.53
CA ILE A 163 0.16 -28.36 37.91
C ILE A 163 -0.92 -27.40 38.44
N PRO A 164 -1.68 -27.76 39.49
CA PRO A 164 -2.72 -26.88 40.03
C PRO A 164 -2.04 -25.71 40.76
N LEU A 165 -2.19 -24.51 40.20
CA LEU A 165 -1.89 -23.28 40.93
C LEU A 165 -2.96 -23.08 42.00
N THR A 166 -2.58 -23.31 43.27
CA THR A 166 -3.41 -23.01 44.44
C THR A 166 -3.62 -21.50 44.59
N PRO A 167 -4.86 -21.01 44.74
CA PRO A 167 -5.12 -19.62 45.11
C PRO A 167 -4.88 -19.39 46.62
N PRO A 168 -4.53 -18.17 47.01
CA PRO A 168 -5.53 -17.42 47.75
C PRO A 168 -5.69 -15.98 47.26
N GLU A 169 -6.96 -15.64 47.05
CA GLU A 169 -7.62 -14.40 47.44
C GLU A 169 -6.77 -13.13 47.54
N GLU A 170 -6.95 -12.23 46.57
CA GLU A 170 -7.57 -10.95 46.92
C GLU A 170 -8.24 -10.33 45.69
N VAL A 171 -9.58 -10.32 45.75
CA VAL A 171 -10.42 -9.45 44.94
C VAL A 171 -10.15 -8.02 45.40
N ILE A 172 -9.51 -7.22 44.55
CA ILE A 172 -9.71 -5.77 44.54
C ILE A 172 -9.99 -5.36 43.10
N VAL A 173 -11.26 -5.49 42.70
CA VAL A 173 -11.80 -4.60 41.68
C VAL A 173 -11.92 -3.23 42.35
N LYS A 174 -11.01 -2.33 42.03
CA LYS A 174 -11.22 -0.92 42.33
C LYS A 174 -10.62 -0.06 41.22
N ASP A 175 -11.54 0.58 40.51
CA ASP A 175 -11.29 1.67 39.58
C ASP A 175 -10.22 2.62 40.07
N VAL A 176 -9.14 2.74 39.31
CA VAL A 176 -8.32 3.96 39.28
C VAL A 176 -7.99 4.26 37.83
N TRP A 177 -9.04 4.61 37.08
CA TRP A 177 -8.88 5.59 36.00
C TRP A 177 -8.48 6.89 36.69
N ASN A 178 -7.18 7.10 36.91
CA ASN A 178 -6.70 8.39 37.37
C ASN A 178 -6.85 9.37 36.22
N SER A 179 -8.03 9.99 36.22
CA SER A 179 -8.27 11.33 35.72
C SER A 179 -7.19 12.28 36.23
N SER A 180 -6.36 12.79 35.34
CA SER A 180 -5.74 14.10 35.50
C SER A 180 -5.48 14.63 34.09
N GLY A 181 -6.52 15.24 33.53
CA GLY A 181 -6.51 15.75 32.15
C GLY A 181 -7.88 15.97 31.50
N LEU A 182 -9.00 15.78 32.21
CA LEU A 182 -10.27 16.46 31.89
C LEU A 182 -10.43 17.57 32.92
N GLY A 183 -10.77 18.80 32.60
CA GLY A 183 -11.60 19.25 31.50
C GLY A 183 -12.56 20.26 32.11
N LYS A 184 -12.68 21.42 31.46
CA LYS A 184 -13.89 22.23 31.37
C LYS A 184 -14.82 22.17 32.58
N ASN A 185 -14.65 23.14 33.49
CA ASN A 185 -15.76 23.66 34.26
C ASN A 185 -16.79 24.24 33.28
N PHE A 186 -17.85 23.52 32.97
CA PHE A 186 -19.10 24.18 32.61
C PHE A 186 -20.29 23.46 33.20
N ARG A 187 -21.18 24.28 33.72
CA ARG A 187 -21.98 24.07 34.93
C ARG A 187 -23.37 23.65 34.52
N TRP A 188 -23.83 22.48 34.96
CA TRP A 188 -25.25 22.14 34.92
C TRP A 188 -25.97 22.91 36.03
N LYS A 189 -26.97 23.71 35.65
CA LYS A 189 -28.04 24.16 36.55
C LYS A 189 -29.29 23.35 36.25
N SER A 190 -29.92 22.97 37.34
CA SER A 190 -31.03 22.05 37.54
C SER A 190 -32.32 22.37 36.79
N PHE A 191 -33.01 21.30 36.41
CA PHE A 191 -34.41 21.28 36.02
C PHE A 191 -35.33 21.40 37.24
N SER A 192 -36.39 22.20 37.16
CA SER A 192 -37.69 21.87 37.75
C SER A 192 -38.78 22.87 37.30
N SER A 193 -39.77 22.31 36.59
CA SER A 193 -41.22 22.56 36.67
C SER A 193 -41.79 23.98 36.46
N GLY A 194 -42.76 24.09 35.54
CA GLY A 194 -43.75 25.17 35.57
C GLY A 194 -44.49 25.36 34.26
N CYS A 195 -45.67 24.76 34.13
CA CYS A 195 -46.67 25.08 33.11
C CYS A 195 -46.98 26.58 33.06
N CYS A 196 -47.22 27.15 31.87
CA CYS A 196 -48.46 27.85 31.49
C CYS A 196 -48.31 28.72 30.22
N TRP A 197 -49.04 28.32 29.18
CA TRP A 197 -50.00 29.11 28.40
C TRP A 197 -49.70 30.58 27.97
N ARG A 198 -50.06 30.80 26.68
CA ARG A 198 -50.76 31.96 26.08
C ARG A 198 -49.93 33.08 25.42
N ASN A 199 -49.79 32.92 24.11
CA ASN A 199 -50.28 33.77 23.00
C ASN A 199 -50.85 35.19 23.29
N ARG A 200 -50.64 36.06 22.29
CA ARG A 200 -51.18 37.43 22.01
C ARG A 200 -50.35 38.58 22.60
N SER A 201 -50.01 39.64 21.85
CA SER A 201 -50.34 40.10 20.49
C SER A 201 -49.19 40.97 19.97
#